data_AF-A0A9X2IDQ9-F1
#
_entry.id   AF-A0A9X2IDQ9-F1
#
_cell.length_a   1.000
_cell.length_b   1.000
_cell.length_c   1.000
_cell.angle_alpha   90.00
_cell.angle_beta   90.00
_cell.angle_gamma   90.00
#
_symmetry.space_group_name_H-M   'P 1'
#
loop_
_entity.id
_entity.type
_entity.pdbx_description
1 polymer ?
#
loop_
_entity_poly.entity_id
_entity_poly.type
_entity_poly.pdbx_seq_one_letter_code
_entity_poly.pdbx_strand_id
1 'polypeptide(L)'
;MWWPSGRSLAEALPDLFDQWPEDGSRIVRVLFSPPDWDDRPRSVPIRGGRVKTGCFPMDDTRTLVVTTLEGRRYHLRVVPPDASPAEAAASMTTSAV
;
A
#
# COMPACT_ATOMS: atom_id res chain seq x y z
N MET A 1 7.20 1.76 -5.60
CA MET A 1 5.91 1.99 -6.28
C MET A 1 5.14 0.69 -6.20
N TRP A 2 3.84 0.72 -5.94
CA TRP A 2 3.01 -0.49 -5.76
C TRP A 2 1.69 -0.33 -6.51
N TRP A 3 1.28 -1.38 -7.20
CA TRP A 3 0.05 -1.43 -7.98
C TRP A 3 -0.84 -2.56 -7.43
N PRO A 4 -1.88 -2.23 -6.65
CA PRO A 4 -2.85 -3.22 -6.18
C PRO A 4 -3.75 -3.72 -7.32
N SER A 5 -4.21 -4.96 -7.22
CA SER A 5 -5.16 -5.55 -8.17
C SER A 5 -6.56 -4.92 -8.12
N GLY A 6 -6.91 -4.21 -7.04
CA GLY A 6 -8.20 -3.57 -6.84
C GLY A 6 -8.19 -2.54 -5.71
N ARG A 7 -9.37 -1.96 -5.41
CA ARG A 7 -9.56 -0.92 -4.37
C ARG A 7 -9.93 -1.47 -2.98
N SER A 8 -10.01 -2.79 -2.81
CA SER A 8 -10.12 -3.37 -1.47
C SER A 8 -8.74 -3.48 -0.83
N LEU A 9 -8.50 -2.71 0.23
CA LEU A 9 -7.28 -2.76 1.02
C LEU A 9 -7.15 -4.11 1.73
N ALA A 10 -8.27 -4.69 2.18
CA ALA A 10 -8.29 -6.01 2.79
C ALA A 10 -7.82 -7.12 1.84
N GLU A 11 -8.11 -7.00 0.55
CA GLU A 11 -7.67 -7.97 -0.47
C GLU A 11 -6.27 -7.65 -1.00
N ALA A 12 -5.90 -6.37 -1.11
CA ALA A 12 -4.62 -5.97 -1.69
C ALA A 12 -3.41 -6.14 -0.74
N LEU A 13 -3.59 -5.95 0.58
CA LEU A 13 -2.47 -6.06 1.52
C LEU A 13 -1.83 -7.46 1.61
N PRO A 14 -2.58 -8.58 1.60
CA PRO A 14 -1.99 -9.91 1.50
C PRO A 14 -0.96 -10.05 0.37
N ASP A 15 -1.30 -9.61 -0.85
CA ASP A 15 -0.39 -9.65 -2.00
C ASP A 15 0.86 -8.79 -1.79
N LEU A 16 0.74 -7.62 -1.15
CA LEU A 16 1.90 -6.80 -0.80
C LEU A 16 2.84 -7.52 0.17
N PHE A 17 2.28 -8.25 1.13
CA PHE A 17 3.07 -9.01 2.11
C PHE A 17 3.77 -10.20 1.48
N ASP A 18 3.11 -10.88 0.54
CA ASP A 18 3.69 -12.03 -0.17
C ASP A 18 4.82 -11.61 -1.12
N GLN A 19 4.78 -10.37 -1.64
CA GLN A 19 5.84 -9.78 -2.47
C GLN A 19 6.92 -9.04 -1.67
N TRP A 20 6.77 -8.95 -0.35
CA TRP A 20 7.76 -8.28 0.49
C TRP A 20 9.05 -9.10 0.51
N PRO A 21 10.24 -8.48 0.33
CA PRO A 21 11.50 -9.21 0.26
C PRO A 21 11.72 -10.06 1.51
N GLU A 22 12.20 -11.30 1.32
CA GLU A 22 12.43 -12.25 2.42
C GLU A 22 13.52 -11.77 3.38
N ASP A 23 14.51 -11.05 2.86
CA ASP A 23 15.56 -10.35 3.62
C ASP A 23 15.05 -9.05 4.27
N GLY A 24 13.83 -8.63 3.95
CA GLY A 24 13.18 -7.45 4.50
C GLY A 24 12.65 -7.65 5.91
N SER A 25 12.77 -6.62 6.73
CA SER A 25 12.21 -6.63 8.09
C SER A 25 10.70 -6.77 8.08
N ARG A 26 10.17 -7.58 9.01
CA ARG A 26 8.73 -7.86 9.15
C ARG A 26 7.93 -6.57 9.26
N ILE A 27 6.88 -6.47 8.46
CA ILE A 27 5.91 -5.37 8.54
C ILE A 27 5.05 -5.51 9.79
N VAL A 28 4.91 -4.43 10.56
CA VAL A 28 4.11 -4.40 11.80
C VAL A 28 2.92 -3.44 11.72
N ARG A 29 2.96 -2.45 10.83
CA ARG A 29 1.86 -1.49 10.66
C ARG A 29 1.83 -0.94 9.25
N VAL A 30 0.62 -0.68 8.77
CA VAL A 30 0.37 0.01 7.50
C VAL A 30 -0.47 1.27 7.75
N LEU A 31 -0.07 2.37 7.13
CA LEU A 31 -0.90 3.57 7.02
C LEU A 31 -1.26 3.80 5.56
N PHE A 32 -2.51 4.16 5.28
CA PHE A 32 -3.00 4.37 3.92
C PHE A 32 -3.77 5.69 3.81
N SER A 33 -3.87 6.23 2.59
CA SER A 33 -4.72 7.37 2.28
C SER A 33 -6.14 6.86 1.98
N PRO A 34 -7.17 7.23 2.78
CA PRO A 34 -8.52 6.68 2.63
C PRO A 34 -9.25 6.84 1.29
N PRO A 35 -9.01 7.89 0.48
CA PRO A 35 -9.71 8.08 -0.79
C PRO A 35 -9.37 7.04 -1.86
N ASP A 36 -8.21 6.39 -1.72
CA ASP A 36 -7.71 5.41 -2.69
C ASP A 36 -8.35 4.01 -2.51
N TRP A 37 -9.14 3.79 -1.45
CA TRP A 37 -9.65 2.48 -1.04
C TRP A 37 -11.15 2.50 -0.75
N ASP A 38 -11.85 1.43 -1.14
CA ASP A 38 -13.29 1.27 -0.92
C ASP A 38 -13.61 0.85 0.52
N ASP A 39 -12.63 0.31 1.24
CA ASP A 39 -12.74 -0.12 2.63
C ASP A 39 -11.69 0.56 3.54
N ARG A 40 -11.98 0.53 4.85
CA ARG A 40 -11.12 1.12 5.89
C ARG A 40 -10.93 0.16 7.05
N PRO A 41 -10.33 -1.02 6.82
CA PRO A 41 -10.13 -2.00 7.88
C PRO A 41 -9.22 -1.41 8.96
N ARG A 42 -9.44 -1.80 10.24
CA ARG A 42 -8.52 -1.52 11.35
C ARG A 42 -7.38 -2.53 11.45
N SER A 43 -7.55 -3.68 10.79
CA SER A 43 -6.51 -4.68 10.60
C SER A 43 -6.89 -5.62 9.47
N VAL A 44 -5.90 -6.17 8.79
CA VAL A 44 -6.08 -7.09 7.66
C VAL A 44 -5.39 -8.42 7.97
N PRO A 45 -6.04 -9.58 7.72
CA PRO A 45 -5.36 -10.87 7.80
C PRO A 45 -4.27 -10.97 6.73
N ILE A 46 -3.11 -11.48 7.11
CA ILE A 46 -1.97 -11.71 6.21
C ILE A 46 -1.39 -13.09 6.48
N ARG A 47 -0.53 -13.59 5.58
CA ARG A 47 0.14 -14.87 5.78
C ARG A 47 0.94 -14.85 7.09
N GLY A 48 0.55 -15.70 8.04
CA GLY A 48 1.20 -15.79 9.35
C GLY A 48 0.75 -14.76 10.39
N GLY A 49 -0.37 -14.05 10.17
CA GLY A 49 -0.96 -13.21 11.22
C GLY A 49 -1.94 -12.15 10.75
N ARG A 50 -1.89 -10.99 11.40
CA ARG A 50 -2.67 -9.81 11.05
C ARG A 50 -1.80 -8.57 11.15
N VAL A 51 -1.99 -7.62 10.23
CA VAL A 51 -1.35 -6.31 10.30
C VAL A 51 -2.36 -5.27 10.78
N LYS A 52 -1.93 -4.36 11.65
CA LYS A 52 -2.73 -3.20 12.05
C LYS A 52 -2.65 -2.13 10.97
N THR A 53 -3.81 -1.61 10.60
CA THR A 53 -3.95 -0.56 9.60
C THR A 53 -4.46 0.72 10.26
N GLY A 54 -4.05 1.86 9.72
CA GLY A 54 -4.59 3.17 10.09
C GLY A 54 -4.61 4.09 8.88
N CYS A 55 -5.27 5.22 8.99
CA CYS A 55 -5.38 6.18 7.91
C CYS A 55 -4.68 7.50 8.22
N PHE A 56 -4.24 8.20 7.18
CA PHE A 56 -3.83 9.59 7.30
C PHE A 56 -5.04 10.50 7.60
N PRO A 57 -4.84 11.63 8.29
CA PRO A 57 -5.90 12.55 8.66
C PRO A 57 -6.48 13.37 7.49
N MET A 58 -5.90 13.30 6.27
CA MET A 58 -6.29 14.14 5.13
C MET A 58 -6.23 13.40 3.79
N ASP A 59 -6.94 13.95 2.80
CA ASP A 59 -7.22 13.39 1.48
C ASP A 59 -6.04 13.50 0.47
N ASP A 60 -6.00 12.55 -0.46
CA ASP A 60 -5.22 12.52 -1.71
C ASP A 60 -3.68 12.47 -1.59
N THR A 61 -3.15 11.54 -0.79
CA THR A 61 -1.68 11.32 -0.77
C THR A 61 -1.23 10.20 -1.72
N ARG A 62 -2.14 9.38 -2.30
CA ARG A 62 -1.80 8.20 -3.14
C ARG A 62 -0.63 7.40 -2.57
N THR A 63 -0.60 7.29 -1.24
CA THR A 63 0.56 6.85 -0.48
C THR A 63 0.13 5.83 0.55
N LEU A 64 0.91 4.77 0.63
CA LEU A 64 0.87 3.76 1.66
C LEU A 64 2.20 3.78 2.40
N VAL A 65 2.18 3.88 3.72
CA VAL A 65 3.38 3.83 4.56
C VAL A 65 3.42 2.50 5.29
N VAL A 66 4.44 1.72 5.00
CA VAL A 66 4.75 0.45 5.67
C VAL A 66 5.74 0.74 6.79
N THR A 67 5.43 0.33 8.01
CA THR A 67 6.36 0.37 9.14
C THR A 67 6.80 -1.05 9.48
N THR A 68 8.10 -1.27 9.55
CA THR A 68 8.70 -2.55 9.92
C THR A 68 9.01 -2.64 11.41
N LEU A 69 9.31 -3.85 11.88
CA LEU A 69 9.65 -4.12 13.27
C LEU A 69 10.86 -3.31 13.76
N GLU A 70 11.83 -3.02 12.89
CA GLU A 70 13.00 -2.20 13.18
C GLU A 70 12.68 -0.69 13.25
N GLY A 71 11.41 -0.30 13.08
CA GLY A 71 10.99 1.10 13.05
C GLY A 71 11.24 1.81 11.72
N ARG A 72 11.77 1.12 10.70
CA ARG A 72 11.95 1.68 9.35
C ARG A 72 10.60 1.89 8.68
N ARG A 73 10.46 3.03 7.99
CA ARG A 73 9.25 3.42 7.26
C ARG A 73 9.54 3.43 5.77
N TYR A 74 8.68 2.76 5.00
CA TYR A 74 8.73 2.72 3.55
C TYR A 74 7.51 3.41 2.99
N HIS A 75 7.72 4.40 2.13
CA HIS A 75 6.65 5.12 1.46
C HIS A 75 6.43 4.50 0.08
N LEU A 76 5.28 3.86 -0.10
CA LEU A 76 4.86 3.26 -1.35
C LEU A 76 3.84 4.17 -2.03
N ARG A 77 4.17 4.62 -3.23
CA ARG A 77 3.21 5.27 -4.12
C ARG A 77 2.23 4.24 -4.65
N VAL A 78 0.93 4.47 -4.43
CA VAL A 78 -0.17 3.62 -4.90
C VAL A 78 -0.59 4.08 -6.30
N VAL A 79 -0.63 3.15 -7.24
CA VAL A 79 -1.23 3.37 -8.56
C VAL A 79 -2.71 2.98 -8.49
N PRO A 80 -3.66 3.86 -8.89
CA PRO A 80 -5.07 3.50 -8.89
C PRO A 80 -5.33 2.28 -9.79
N PRO A 81 -6.10 1.29 -9.36
CA PRO A 81 -6.38 0.09 -10.16
C PRO A 81 -7.23 0.40 -11.41
N ASP A 82 -8.08 1.43 -11.36
CA ASP A 82 -8.87 1.90 -12.51
C ASP A 82 -8.13 2.90 -13.41
N ALA A 83 -6.85 3.19 -13.12
CA ALA A 83 -6.05 4.01 -14.01
C ALA A 83 -6.00 3.32 -15.36
N SER A 84 -6.37 4.04 -16.42
CA SER A 84 -6.25 3.53 -17.78
C SER A 84 -4.80 3.05 -18.01
N PRO A 85 -4.52 2.05 -18.86
CA PRO A 85 -3.15 1.59 -19.12
C PRO A 85 -2.19 2.74 -19.48
N ALA A 86 -2.70 3.79 -20.12
CA ALA A 86 -2.00 5.03 -20.42
C ALA A 86 -1.70 5.90 -19.17
N GLU A 87 -2.59 5.96 -18.18
CA GLU A 87 -2.38 6.68 -16.92
C GLU A 87 -1.47 5.91 -15.96
N ALA A 88 -1.55 4.57 -15.97
CA ALA A 88 -0.62 3.71 -15.27
C ALA A 88 0.80 3.83 -15.86
N ALA A 89 0.92 3.78 -17.20
CA ALA A 89 2.18 4.02 -17.90
C ALA A 89 2.73 5.44 -17.64
N ALA A 90 1.88 6.48 -17.63
CA ALA A 90 2.30 7.84 -17.30
C ALA A 90 2.77 7.97 -15.86
N SER A 91 2.14 7.26 -14.91
CA SER A 91 2.60 7.19 -13.52
C SER A 91 3.95 6.48 -13.38
N MET A 92 4.23 5.49 -14.24
CA MET A 92 5.52 4.78 -14.28
C MET A 92 6.62 5.60 -14.99
N THR A 93 6.25 6.51 -15.89
CA THR A 93 7.20 7.33 -16.66
C THR A 93 7.55 8.67 -16.02
N THR A 94 6.77 9.15 -15.04
CA THR A 94 7.13 10.35 -14.24
C THR A 94 8.04 9.96 -13.08
N SER A 95 9.29 9.69 -13.42
CA SER A 95 10.46 9.95 -12.58
C SER A 95 11.52 10.59 -13.46
N ALA A 96 11.28 11.86 -13.80
CA ALA A 96 12.28 12.75 -14.35
C ALA A 96 11.87 14.18 -14.00
N VAL A 97 12.41 14.69 -12.88
CA VAL A 97 13.26 15.89 -12.80
C VAL A 97 14.00 15.89 -11.46
#